data_AF-A0A6B3EJN7-F1
#
_entry.id   AF-A0A6B3EJN7-F1
#
_cell.length_a   1.000
_cell.length_b   1.000
_cell.length_c   1.000
_cell.angle_alpha   90.00
_cell.angle_beta   90.00
_cell.angle_gamma   90.00
#
_symmetry.space_group_name_H-M   'P 1'
#
loop_
_entity.id
_entity.type
_entity.pdbx_description
1 polymer ?
#
loop_
_entity_poly.entity_id
_entity_poly.type
_entity_poly.pdbx_seq_one_letter_code
_entity_poly.pdbx_strand_id
1 'polypeptide(L)' 'LLIMTVEPGFGGQAFLDIMLPKIRRTRQLVAKHGLDLWVQVDGGVSAETVERCAEAGADVFVAGSAVYGAK' A
#
# COMPACT_ATOMS: atom_id res chain seq x y z
N LEU A 1 7.38 -0.98 7.73
CA LEU A 1 7.94 -1.27 6.38
C LEU A 1 7.03 -0.64 5.35
N LEU A 2 7.58 0.14 4.42
CA LEU A 2 6.83 0.77 3.33
C LEU A 2 6.99 -0.04 2.04
N ILE A 3 5.87 -0.24 1.33
CA ILE A 3 5.81 -0.88 0.01
C ILE A 3 5.26 0.13 -0.98
N MET A 4 6.07 0.48 -1.97
CA MET A 4 5.61 1.24 -3.13
C MET A 4 4.70 0.36 -3.99
N THR A 5 3.54 0.87 -4.35
CA THR A 5 2.57 0.25 -5.27
C THR A 5 2.49 0.98 -6.61
N VAL A 6 3.53 1.76 -6.90
CA VAL A 6 3.81 2.45 -8.16
C VAL A 6 5.33 2.41 -8.38
N GLU A 7 5.79 2.72 -9.59
CA GLU A 7 7.21 2.98 -9.81
C GLU A 7 7.62 4.27 -9.07
N PRO A 8 8.73 4.28 -8.33
CA PRO A 8 9.16 5.48 -7.60
C PRO A 8 9.58 6.60 -8.55
N GLY A 9 9.28 7.84 -8.17
CA GLY A 9 9.76 9.04 -8.87
C GLY A 9 8.76 10.18 -8.88
N PHE A 10 7.51 9.91 -9.26
CA PHE A 10 6.48 10.95 -9.45
C PHE A 10 5.12 10.56 -8.84
N GLY A 11 4.33 11.56 -8.44
CA GLY A 11 2.95 11.38 -8.00
C GLY A 11 1.97 11.17 -9.17
N GLY A 12 0.77 10.69 -8.87
CA GLY A 12 -0.31 10.52 -9.87
C GLY A 12 -0.19 9.28 -10.76
N GLN A 13 0.76 8.39 -10.48
CA GLN A 13 0.91 7.13 -11.19
C GLN A 13 -0.18 6.12 -10.81
N ALA A 14 -0.53 5.27 -11.76
CA ALA A 14 -1.53 4.22 -11.58
C ALA A 14 -1.05 3.13 -10.63
N PHE A 15 -1.97 2.62 -9.81
CA PHE A 15 -1.71 1.52 -8.89
C PHE A 15 -1.29 0.25 -9.61
N LEU A 16 -0.25 -0.41 -9.10
CA LEU A 16 0.28 -1.66 -9.62
C LEU A 16 -0.27 -2.85 -8.82
N ASP A 17 -1.35 -3.47 -9.31
CA ASP A 17 -1.97 -4.65 -8.69
C ASP A 17 -1.00 -5.81 -8.42
N ILE A 18 0.06 -5.91 -9.23
CA ILE A 18 1.15 -6.87 -9.05
C ILE A 18 1.88 -6.72 -7.70
N MET A 19 1.69 -5.62 -6.97
CA MET A 19 2.24 -5.42 -5.62
C MET A 19 1.37 -5.98 -4.49
N LEU A 20 0.09 -6.33 -4.73
CA LEU A 20 -0.77 -6.94 -3.70
C LEU A 20 -0.18 -8.25 -3.11
N PRO A 21 0.37 -9.19 -3.92
CA PRO A 21 1.05 -10.37 -3.38
C PRO A 21 2.25 -10.02 -2.47
N LYS A 22 2.96 -8.92 -2.77
CA LYS A 22 4.10 -8.45 -1.96
C LYS A 22 3.65 -7.95 -0.58
N ILE A 23 2.51 -7.26 -0.53
CA ILE A 23 1.89 -6.83 0.74
C ILE A 23 1.48 -8.06 1.57
N ARG A 24 0.77 -9.03 0.96
CA ARG A 24 0.38 -10.29 1.63
C ARG A 24 1.59 -11.05 2.17
N ARG A 25 2.63 -11.19 1.35
CA ARG A 25 3.84 -11.89 1.75
C ARG A 25 4.54 -11.19 2.92
N THR A 26 4.57 -9.87 2.88
CA THR A 26 5.10 -9.05 3.98
C THR A 26 4.32 -9.28 5.26
N ARG A 27 2.98 -9.20 5.22
CA ARG A 27 2.13 -9.46 6.40
C ARG A 27 2.35 -10.85 6.99
N GLN A 28 2.46 -11.88 6.14
CA GLN A 28 2.76 -13.24 6.58
C GLN A 28 4.12 -13.33 7.28
N LEU A 29 5.14 -12.63 6.80
CA LEU A 29 6.46 -12.61 7.43
C LEU A 29 6.43 -11.87 8.77
N VAL A 30 5.74 -10.73 8.85
CA VAL A 30 5.54 -10.00 10.11
C VAL A 30 4.90 -10.90 11.16
N ALA A 31 3.80 -11.58 10.81
CA ALA A 31 3.10 -12.49 11.70
C ALA A 31 3.96 -13.70 12.08
N LYS A 32 4.64 -14.33 11.11
CA LYS A 32 5.52 -15.50 11.33
C LYS A 32 6.61 -15.21 12.35
N HIS A 33 7.14 -13.99 12.36
CA HIS A 33 8.22 -13.58 13.25
C HIS A 33 7.73 -12.84 14.50
N GLY A 34 6.41 -12.70 14.70
CA GLY A 34 5.85 -12.00 15.86
C GLY A 34 6.28 -10.54 15.97
N LEU A 35 6.52 -9.88 14.82
CA LEU A 35 7.02 -8.51 14.80
C LEU A 35 5.89 -7.52 15.03
N ASP A 36 6.11 -6.57 15.93
CA ASP A 36 5.30 -5.36 16.01
C ASP A 36 5.77 -4.37 14.94
N LEU A 37 5.28 -4.56 13.71
CA LEU A 37 5.69 -3.79 12.55
C LEU A 37 4.49 -3.42 11.69
N TRP A 38 4.32 -2.12 11.47
CA TRP A 38 3.32 -1.62 10.55
C TRP A 38 3.75 -1.81 9.08
N VAL A 39 2.82 -2.28 8.26
CA VAL A 39 2.97 -2.40 6.81
C VAL A 39 2.28 -1.20 6.16
N GLN A 40 3.07 -0.33 5.56
CA GLN A 40 2.60 0.87 4.89
C GLN A 40 2.59 0.67 3.38
N VAL A 41 1.60 1.24 2.69
CA VAL A 41 1.54 1.31 1.22
C VAL A 41 1.61 2.75 0.74
N ASP A 42 2.39 2.97 -0.32
CA ASP A 42 2.60 4.28 -0.92
C ASP A 42 2.44 4.24 -2.46
N GLY A 43 1.85 5.29 -3.01
CA GLY A 43 1.50 5.43 -4.42
C GLY A 43 0.14 4.82 -4.78
N GLY A 44 -0.60 5.46 -5.70
CA GLY A 44 -1.84 4.89 -6.26
C GLY A 44 -2.99 4.59 -5.27
N VAL A 45 -2.91 5.03 -4.01
CA VAL A 45 -3.96 4.82 -3.00
C VAL A 45 -5.14 5.76 -3.27
N SER A 46 -6.33 5.18 -3.46
CA SER A 46 -7.61 5.85 -3.67
C SER A 46 -8.75 5.02 -3.06
N ALA A 47 -10.00 5.49 -3.16
CA ALA A 47 -11.17 4.73 -2.72
C ALA A 47 -11.30 3.35 -3.42
N GLU A 48 -10.77 3.20 -4.63
CA GLU A 48 -10.84 1.96 -5.41
C GLU A 48 -9.71 0.96 -5.06
N THR A 49 -8.62 1.41 -4.45
CA THR A 49 -7.41 0.59 -4.19
C THR A 49 -7.16 0.34 -2.71
N VAL A 50 -7.68 1.20 -1.83
CA VAL A 50 -7.46 1.12 -0.39
C VAL A 50 -7.97 -0.20 0.21
N GLU A 51 -9.16 -0.66 -0.19
CA GLU A 51 -9.76 -1.90 0.32
C GLU A 51 -8.90 -3.11 -0.04
N ARG A 52 -8.47 -3.22 -1.31
CA ARG A 52 -7.56 -4.28 -1.77
C ARG A 52 -6.24 -4.30 -1.01
N CYS A 53 -5.69 -3.13 -0.68
CA CYS A 53 -4.46 -3.02 0.11
C CYS A 53 -4.69 -3.44 1.58
N ALA A 54 -5.82 -3.05 2.17
CA ALA A 54 -6.22 -3.44 3.52
C ALA A 54 -6.41 -4.96 3.62
N GLU A 55 -7.14 -5.56 2.68
CA GLU A 55 -7.31 -7.02 2.57
C GLU A 55 -5.99 -7.76 2.36
N ALA A 56 -5.03 -7.14 1.65
CA ALA A 56 -3.69 -7.68 1.49
C ALA A 56 -2.85 -7.60 2.78
N GLY A 57 -3.29 -6.82 3.78
CA GLY A 57 -2.67 -6.73 5.10
C GLY A 57 -1.84 -5.46 5.32
N ALA A 58 -2.14 -4.36 4.63
CA ALA A 58 -1.59 -3.04 4.96
C ALA A 58 -2.30 -2.43 6.18
N ASP A 59 -1.54 -1.71 7.02
CA ASP A 59 -2.06 -0.96 8.18
C ASP A 59 -2.14 0.54 7.92
N VAL A 60 -1.22 1.06 7.10
CA VAL A 60 -1.04 2.50 6.86
C VAL A 60 -1.08 2.79 5.37
N PHE A 61 -1.82 3.82 4.99
CA PHE A 61 -2.03 4.21 3.60
C PHE A 61 -1.56 5.65 3.40
N VAL A 62 -0.59 5.85 2.50
CA VAL A 62 -0.07 7.20 2.23
C VAL A 62 -1.04 7.95 1.32
N ALA A 63 -1.61 9.04 1.86
CA ALA A 63 -2.49 9.93 1.10
C ALA A 63 -1.67 10.78 0.13
N GLY A 64 -2.09 10.80 -1.13
CA GLY A 64 -1.47 11.57 -2.20
C GLY A 64 -2.49 12.36 -3.02
N SER A 65 -2.22 12.49 -4.31
CA SER A 65 -3.04 13.27 -5.25
C SER A 65 -4.53 12.85 -5.26
N ALA A 66 -4.84 11.58 -5.03
CA ALA A 66 -6.23 11.10 -4.98
C ALA A 66 -7.04 11.70 -3.81
N VAL A 67 -6.38 12.08 -2.71
CA VAL A 67 -7.03 12.69 -1.54
C VAL A 67 -6.98 14.22 -1.65
N TYR A 68 -5.80 14.78 -1.91
CA TYR A 68 -5.61 16.24 -1.92
C TYR A 68 -6.07 16.91 -3.23
N GLY A 69 -6.31 16.14 -4.28
CA GLY A 69 -6.89 16.60 -5.54
C GLY A 69 -8.40 16.39 -5.65
N ALA A 70 -9.02 15.68 -4.69
CA ALA A 70 -10.47 15.55 -4.63
C ALA A 70 -11.09 16.90 -4.24
N LYS A 71 -12.11 17.34 -4.99
CA LYS A 71 -12.89 18.55 -4.71
C LYS A 71 -14.18 18.20 -3.99
#